data_AF-A0A510KDV0-F1
#
_entry.id   AF-A0A510KDV0-F1
#
_cell.length_a   1.000
_cell.length_b   1.000
_cell.length_c   1.000
_cell.angle_alpha   90.00
_cell.angle_beta   90.00
_cell.angle_gamma   90.00
#
_symmetry.space_group_name_H-M   'P 1'
#
loop_
_entity.id
_entity.type
_entity.pdbx_description
1 polymer ?
#
loop_
_entity_poly.entity_id
_entity_poly.type
_entity_poly.pdbx_seq_one_letter_code
_entity_poly.pdbx_strand_id
1 'polypeptide(L)'
;MDLSRTKATGGTGLGLAIVKRIVEIHNGKIEIDSKMNEGTEISIVLPIGDSVISSQEEINKNTNKEKTEKKKNIFGFLKKKNKKK
;
A
#
# COMPACT_ATOMS: atom_id res chain seq x y z
N MET A 1 -8.64 26.43 -23.27
CA MET A 1 -8.49 25.39 -24.31
C MET A 1 -8.81 24.06 -23.66
N ASP A 2 -9.94 23.45 -24.02
CA ASP A 2 -10.34 22.13 -23.53
C ASP A 2 -9.55 21.04 -24.28
N LEU A 3 -8.91 20.15 -23.52
CA LEU A 3 -7.85 19.23 -23.95
C LEU A 3 -8.36 17.84 -24.35
N SER A 4 -9.64 17.70 -24.68
CA SER A 4 -10.18 16.49 -25.32
C SER A 4 -9.50 16.13 -26.67
N ARG A 5 -8.51 16.92 -27.12
CA ARG A 5 -7.75 16.89 -28.38
C ARG A 5 -6.47 16.02 -28.35
N THR A 6 -6.50 14.83 -27.75
CA THR A 6 -5.35 13.89 -27.77
C THR A 6 -5.64 12.56 -28.44
N LYS A 7 -6.81 12.42 -29.09
CA LYS A 7 -7.27 11.13 -29.65
C LYS A 7 -6.51 10.66 -30.91
N ALA A 8 -5.70 11.51 -31.55
CA ALA A 8 -5.09 11.20 -32.86
C ALA A 8 -3.60 10.81 -32.84
N THR A 9 -2.81 11.28 -31.86
CA THR A 9 -1.33 11.08 -31.86
C THR A 9 -0.82 10.24 -30.71
N GLY A 10 -1.70 9.75 -29.83
CA GLY A 10 -1.30 9.31 -28.49
C GLY A 10 -0.81 10.52 -27.69
N GLY A 11 -1.41 10.77 -26.53
CA GLY A 11 -0.94 11.84 -25.66
C GLY A 11 0.54 11.68 -25.29
N THR A 12 1.12 12.67 -24.63
CA THR A 12 2.52 12.68 -24.14
C THR A 12 2.83 11.62 -23.07
N GLY A 13 1.91 10.69 -22.77
CA GLY A 13 2.07 9.69 -21.71
C GLY A 13 1.99 10.25 -20.29
N LEU A 14 1.77 11.55 -20.12
CA LEU A 14 1.80 12.20 -18.80
C LEU A 14 0.60 11.84 -17.90
N GLY A 15 -0.53 11.42 -18.48
CA GLY A 15 -1.79 11.23 -17.74
C GLY A 15 -1.64 10.29 -16.55
N LEU A 16 -1.15 9.06 -16.77
CA LEU A 16 -1.04 8.08 -15.68
C LEU A 16 0.05 8.44 -14.67
N ALA A 17 1.11 9.13 -15.10
CA ALA A 17 2.14 9.64 -14.19
C ALA A 17 1.59 10.70 -13.24
N ILE A 18 0.74 11.61 -13.74
CA ILE A 18 0.04 12.61 -12.94
C ILE A 18 -0.92 11.92 -11.95
N VAL A 19 -1.72 10.95 -12.42
CA VAL A 19 -2.65 10.20 -11.57
C VAL A 19 -1.90 9.49 -10.44
N LYS A 20 -0.82 8.77 -10.75
CA LYS A 20 0.00 8.09 -9.73
C LYS A 20 0.49 9.07 -8.67
N ARG A 21 0.99 10.24 -9.10
CA ARG A 21 1.48 11.26 -8.17
C ARG A 21 0.38 11.81 -7.26
N ILE A 22 -0.81 12.05 -7.81
CA ILE A 22 -1.97 12.51 -7.04
C ILE A 22 -2.34 11.46 -5.99
N VAL A 23 -2.43 10.18 -6.37
CA VAL A 23 -2.79 9.09 -5.45
C VAL A 23 -1.76 8.96 -4.31
N GLU A 24 -0.46 9.04 -4.62
CA GLU A 24 0.61 9.00 -3.60
C GLU A 24 0.52 10.14 -2.58
N ILE A 25 0.22 11.37 -3.04
CA ILE A 25 0.07 12.54 -2.16
C ILE A 25 -1.11 12.38 -1.19
N HIS A 26 -2.13 11.62 -1.58
CA HIS A 26 -3.29 11.32 -0.74
C HIS A 26 -3.14 10.03 0.07
N ASN A 27 -1.90 9.49 0.19
CA ASN A 27 -1.61 8.22 0.85
C ASN A 27 -2.48 7.05 0.33
N GLY A 28 -2.90 7.15 -0.93
CA GLY A 28 -3.72 6.16 -1.59
C GLY A 28 -2.92 5.08 -2.29
N LYS A 29 -3.65 4.14 -2.91
CA LYS A 29 -3.11 3.06 -3.72
C LYS A 29 -3.77 3.06 -5.11
N ILE A 30 -2.98 2.75 -6.13
CA ILE A 30 -3.45 2.55 -7.50
C ILE A 30 -3.10 1.13 -7.97
N GLU A 31 -4.06 0.47 -8.59
CA GLU A 31 -3.94 -0.87 -9.18
C GLU A 31 -4.44 -0.83 -10.62
N ILE A 32 -3.80 -1.59 -11.51
CA ILE A 32 -4.15 -1.66 -12.92
C ILE A 32 -4.22 -3.13 -13.27
N ASP A 33 -5.39 -3.57 -13.72
CA ASP A 33 -5.59 -4.87 -14.33
C ASP A 33 -5.90 -4.68 -15.81
N SER A 34 -5.23 -5.40 -16.68
CA SER A 34 -5.49 -5.30 -18.11
C SER A 34 -5.23 -6.62 -18.78
N LYS A 35 -6.15 -6.98 -19.66
CA LYS A 35 -6.04 -8.16 -20.50
C LYS A 35 -6.30 -7.79 -21.95
N MET A 36 -5.42 -8.30 -22.81
CA MET A 36 -5.49 -8.08 -24.24
C MET A 36 -6.89 -8.49 -24.75
N ASN A 37 -7.53 -7.61 -25.52
CA ASN A 37 -8.87 -7.78 -26.07
C ASN A 37 -10.03 -7.83 -25.06
N GLU A 38 -9.78 -7.61 -23.77
CA GLU A 38 -10.82 -7.54 -22.72
C GLU A 38 -10.90 -6.16 -22.07
N GLY A 39 -9.85 -5.34 -22.24
CA GLY A 39 -9.81 -3.95 -21.80
C GLY A 39 -8.84 -3.74 -20.64
N THR A 40 -9.04 -2.64 -19.93
CA THR A 40 -8.21 -2.20 -18.81
C THR A 40 -9.11 -1.69 -17.71
N GLU A 41 -8.92 -2.21 -16.50
CA GLU A 41 -9.52 -1.74 -15.26
C GLU A 41 -8.44 -1.01 -14.45
N ILE A 42 -8.79 0.18 -13.93
CA ILE A 42 -7.92 0.98 -13.08
C ILE A 42 -8.67 1.25 -11.78
N SER A 43 -8.11 0.75 -10.68
CA SER A 43 -8.70 0.83 -9.34
C SER A 43 -7.88 1.78 -8.48
N ILE A 44 -8.56 2.76 -7.88
CA ILE A 44 -7.96 3.76 -6.98
C ILE A 44 -8.59 3.60 -5.61
N VAL A 45 -7.75 3.37 -4.60
CA VAL A 45 -8.16 3.25 -3.20
C VAL A 45 -7.61 4.45 -2.44
N LEU A 46 -8.50 5.27 -1.89
CA LEU A 46 -8.14 6.40 -1.05
C LEU A 46 -8.57 6.14 0.39
N PRO A 47 -7.77 6.53 1.39
CA PRO A 47 -8.19 6.47 2.78
C PRO A 47 -9.38 7.43 3.02
N ILE A 48 -10.41 6.94 3.71
CA ILE A 48 -11.56 7.75 4.10
C ILE A 48 -11.24 8.52 5.40
N GLY A 49 -10.59 9.67 5.23
CA GLY A 49 -10.34 10.66 6.27
C GLY A 49 -9.04 10.47 7.05
N ASP A 50 -8.40 11.60 7.36
CA ASP A 50 -7.60 11.79 8.57
C ASP A 50 -8.39 12.74 9.47
N SER A 51 -9.31 12.23 10.29
CA SER A 51 -9.79 13.02 11.41
C SER A 51 -8.64 13.12 12.42
N VAL A 52 -7.74 14.07 12.18
CA VAL A 52 -6.73 14.63 13.08
C VAL A 52 -6.18 13.59 14.09
N ILE A 53 -5.22 12.77 13.67
CA ILE A 53 -4.33 12.06 14.61
C ILE A 53 -2.96 12.74 14.57
N SER A 54 -2.93 14.07 14.60
CA SER A 54 -1.73 14.84 14.91
C SER A 54 -1.54 14.92 16.43
N SER A 55 -1.11 13.82 17.06
CA SER A 55 -0.46 13.77 18.40
C SER A 55 0.09 12.40 18.81
N GLN A 56 0.03 11.35 17.98
CA GLN A 56 0.41 9.98 18.41
C GLN A 56 1.73 9.44 17.83
N GLU A 57 2.59 10.27 17.25
CA GLU A 57 3.92 9.84 16.78
C GLU A 57 5.00 9.80 17.88
N GLU A 58 4.76 10.33 19.09
CA GLU A 58 5.73 10.21 20.21
C GLU A 58 5.55 8.96 21.09
N ILE A 59 4.39 8.29 21.10
CA ILE A 59 4.11 7.21 22.07
C ILE A 59 4.56 5.82 21.57
N ASN A 60 4.60 5.58 20.26
CA ASN A 60 4.79 4.22 19.71
C ASN A 60 6.25 3.77 19.47
N LYS A 61 7.26 4.55 19.90
CA LYS A 61 8.67 4.10 19.88
C LYS A 61 9.08 3.21 21.06
N ASN A 62 8.25 3.07 22.11
CA ASN A 62 8.63 2.35 23.34
C ASN A 62 8.08 0.93 23.53
N THR A 63 7.26 0.37 22.63
CA THR A 63 6.61 -0.94 22.84
C THR A 63 6.98 -2.05 21.84
N ASN A 64 8.12 -1.92 21.15
CA ASN A 64 8.65 -2.99 20.28
C ASN A 64 10.00 -3.58 20.75
N LYS A 65 10.19 -3.69 22.07
CA LYS A 65 11.26 -4.53 22.67
C LYS A 65 10.79 -5.83 23.31
N GLU A 66 9.48 -6.02 23.57
CA GLU A 66 9.01 -7.22 24.29
C GLU A 66 8.34 -8.32 23.44
N LYS A 67 7.92 -8.04 22.19
CA LYS A 67 7.24 -9.05 21.34
C LYS A 67 8.19 -10.00 20.61
N THR A 68 9.47 -9.65 20.47
CA THR A 68 10.46 -10.47 19.77
C THR A 68 11.04 -11.59 20.66
N GLU A 69 11.10 -11.39 21.98
CA GLU A 69 11.58 -12.41 22.92
C GLU A 69 10.52 -13.50 23.20
N LYS A 70 9.24 -13.12 23.35
CA LYS A 70 8.15 -14.09 23.56
C LYS A 70 7.94 -15.02 22.37
N LYS A 71 8.02 -14.53 21.12
CA LYS A 71 7.91 -15.39 19.92
C LYS A 71 9.12 -16.33 19.76
N LYS A 72 10.34 -15.88 20.05
CA LYS A 72 11.55 -16.73 20.01
C LYS A 72 11.50 -17.85 21.06
N ASN A 73 11.04 -17.54 22.29
CA ASN A 73 10.92 -18.54 23.36
C ASN A 73 9.77 -19.53 23.10
N ILE A 74 8.66 -19.10 22.49
CA ILE A 74 7.58 -20.02 22.05
C ILE A 74 8.08 -21.00 20.97
N PHE A 75 8.83 -20.51 19.97
CA PHE A 75 9.31 -21.36 18.88
C PHE A 75 10.39 -22.35 19.36
N GLY A 76 11.24 -21.92 20.30
CA GLY A 76 12.20 -22.80 20.98
C GLY A 76 11.54 -23.91 21.80
N PHE A 77 10.41 -23.62 22.46
CA PHE A 77 9.66 -24.60 23.24
C PHE A 77 8.93 -25.63 22.35
N LEU A 78 8.29 -25.19 21.27
CA LEU A 78 7.53 -26.09 20.38
C LEU A 78 8.44 -27.10 19.67
N LYS A 79 9.68 -26.70 19.32
CA LYS A 79 10.63 -27.59 18.65
C LYS A 79 11.22 -28.69 19.54
N LYS A 80 11.15 -28.53 20.88
CA LYS A 80 11.71 -29.50 21.85
C LYS A 80 10.77 -30.67 22.18
N LYS A 81 9.47 -30.57 21.85
CA LYS A 81 8.47 -31.61 22.16
C LYS A 81 8.40 -32.78 21.16
N ASN A 82 9.05 -32.67 19.99
CA ASN A 82 9.02 -33.71 18.95
C ASN A 82 10.33 -34.52 18.83
N LYS A 83 11.16 -34.59 19.88
CA LYS A 83 12.38 -35.42 19.91
C LYS A 83 12.46 -36.28 21.17
N LYS A 84 11.40 -37.05 21.42
CA LYS A 84 11.42 -38.29 22.22
C LYS A 84 10.39 -39.27 21.65
N LYS A 85 10.77 -39.91 20.56
CA LYS A 85 10.56 -41.33 20.29
C LYS A 85 11.76 -41.80 19.47
#